data_AF-A0A3A5ASC7-F1
#
_entry.id   AF-A0A3A5ASC7-F1
#
_cell.length_a   1.000
_cell.length_b   1.000
_cell.length_c   1.000
_cell.angle_alpha   90.00
_cell.angle_beta   90.00
_cell.angle_gamma   90.00
#
_symmetry.space_group_name_H-M   'P 1'
#
loop_
_entity.id
_entity.type
_entity.pdbx_description
1 polymer ?
#
loop_
_entity_poly.entity_id
_entity_poly.type
_entity_poly.pdbx_seq_one_letter_code
_entity_poly.pdbx_strand_id
1 'polypeptide(L)'
;LDDKKRTTFLKRVLGPEGVNQDLEVGRVGAIISLSKNRLIDERGFAAEAEGPFMKKVAEAFRVYEEWKRKEALLDYDDLLIRCWKLLKNDKRVLRHCQERFGYILVDEFQDTNLAQFEIIRLITPPQENLFVVGDDWQSIYGWRGAAPENIIEFDRIFPEAVTIKLEQNYRSTKAILQSAGRLIAMNQLRTEKTIWTRNPEGMPVELIDAEDPEREAASIVDRLKSLVRGNGTRFSNVSILYRTNAQSRALEDECIRQKVPYHVVGSLGFYDRREIRDMIAYLRLIHDLDDDEAMLRIVNVPSRYLGKSFIRELEGTARAKGKSLFISLGGRFSRPYMARSAGLFQKLIMGLRYDYEKKLPDLLGRIRRLTEYDRYICRDEEVTPDDSRIQNLNELAVALARFERIEDFLFYVDQVKARMRETTTDDRVNLMTLHKSKGLEFAVVFLAGCCQGLLPHQRSLDGGDLEEERRLCYVGMTRAMERLYLSYPKTYQGKPMPVSQFVGEALPESAEGHEGRKTG
;
A
#
# COMPACT_ATOMS: atom_id res chain seq x y z
N LEU A 1 -17.94 -13.00 -2.82
CA LEU A 1 -17.35 -12.28 -3.97
C LEU A 1 -16.03 -11.75 -3.46
N ASP A 2 -14.91 -12.25 -3.99
CA ASP A 2 -13.61 -11.62 -3.73
C ASP A 2 -13.55 -10.22 -4.37
N ASP A 3 -12.56 -9.42 -4.01
CA ASP A 3 -12.42 -8.04 -4.49
C ASP A 3 -12.33 -7.93 -6.01
N LYS A 4 -11.66 -8.88 -6.67
CA LYS A 4 -11.52 -8.86 -8.14
C LYS A 4 -12.87 -9.07 -8.80
N LYS A 5 -13.64 -10.04 -8.32
CA LYS A 5 -15.00 -10.28 -8.79
C LYS A 5 -15.89 -9.08 -8.49
N ARG A 6 -15.83 -8.50 -7.28
CA ARG A 6 -16.58 -7.29 -6.92
C ARG A 6 -16.34 -6.15 -7.91
N THR A 7 -15.08 -5.84 -8.24
CA THR A 7 -14.75 -4.82 -9.24
C THR A 7 -15.34 -5.16 -10.62
N THR A 8 -15.23 -6.40 -11.08
CA THR A 8 -15.83 -6.83 -12.35
C THR A 8 -17.35 -6.66 -12.36
N PHE A 9 -18.02 -6.94 -11.25
CA PHE A 9 -19.46 -6.77 -11.13
C PHE A 9 -19.85 -5.29 -11.13
N LEU A 10 -19.16 -4.45 -10.38
CA LEU A 10 -19.40 -3.00 -10.40
C LEU A 10 -19.11 -2.39 -11.78
N LYS A 11 -18.11 -2.88 -12.53
CA LYS A 11 -17.90 -2.52 -13.94
C LYS A 11 -19.10 -2.82 -14.82
N ARG A 12 -19.84 -3.89 -14.53
CA ARG A 12 -21.08 -4.22 -15.27
C ARG A 12 -22.23 -3.32 -14.85
N VAL A 13 -22.36 -3.01 -13.55
CA VAL A 13 -23.37 -2.09 -13.02
C VAL A 13 -23.19 -0.68 -13.56
N LEU A 14 -21.94 -0.23 -13.72
CA LEU A 14 -21.60 1.08 -14.29
C LEU A 14 -21.28 1.01 -15.79
N GLY A 15 -21.57 -0.13 -16.44
CA GLY A 15 -21.23 -0.39 -17.84
C GLY A 15 -22.26 0.14 -18.84
N PRO A 16 -22.07 -0.13 -20.14
CA PRO A 16 -22.97 0.33 -21.21
C PRO A 16 -24.45 -0.04 -21.03
N GLU A 17 -24.71 -1.20 -20.41
CA GLU A 17 -26.05 -1.72 -20.10
C GLU A 17 -26.51 -1.39 -18.67
N GLY A 18 -25.70 -0.62 -17.93
CA GLY A 18 -25.87 -0.27 -16.53
C GLY A 18 -26.32 1.18 -16.31
N VAL A 19 -25.98 1.73 -15.15
CA VAL A 19 -26.35 3.09 -14.72
C VAL A 19 -25.10 3.93 -14.45
N ASN A 20 -25.21 5.25 -14.64
CA ASN A 20 -24.20 6.22 -14.23
C ASN A 20 -22.78 5.87 -14.69
N GLN A 21 -22.62 5.66 -16.01
CA GLN A 21 -21.36 5.27 -16.67
C GLN A 21 -20.22 6.27 -16.48
N ASP A 22 -20.54 7.49 -16.02
CA ASP A 22 -19.58 8.52 -15.65
C ASP A 22 -18.94 8.29 -14.27
N LEU A 23 -19.47 7.39 -13.45
CA LEU A 23 -18.92 7.10 -12.14
C LEU A 23 -17.75 6.11 -12.20
N GLU A 24 -16.83 6.30 -11.26
CA GLU A 24 -15.67 5.45 -11.12
C GLU A 24 -15.94 4.22 -10.26
N VAL A 25 -15.60 3.05 -10.78
CA VAL A 25 -15.86 1.75 -10.15
C VAL A 25 -15.23 1.62 -8.77
N GLY A 26 -13.94 1.96 -8.63
CA GLY A 26 -13.21 1.87 -7.37
C GLY A 26 -13.82 2.78 -6.30
N ARG A 27 -14.13 4.03 -6.67
CA ARG A 27 -14.73 5.01 -5.76
C ARG A 27 -16.12 4.58 -5.29
N VAL A 28 -16.98 4.15 -6.22
CA VAL A 28 -18.31 3.61 -5.89
C VAL A 28 -18.19 2.39 -4.98
N GLY A 29 -17.28 1.46 -5.31
CA GLY A 29 -17.06 0.27 -4.49
C GLY A 29 -16.58 0.57 -3.07
N ALA A 30 -15.70 1.56 -2.90
CA ALA A 30 -15.23 2.00 -1.59
C ALA A 30 -16.36 2.63 -0.77
N ILE A 31 -17.17 3.51 -1.38
CA ILE A 31 -18.32 4.13 -0.72
C ILE A 31 -19.33 3.06 -0.29
N ILE A 32 -19.69 2.13 -1.17
CA ILE A 32 -20.59 1.02 -0.84
C ILE A 32 -20.06 0.21 0.34
N SER A 33 -18.77 -0.16 0.31
CA SER A 33 -18.14 -0.95 1.37
C SER A 33 -18.13 -0.23 2.72
N LEU A 34 -17.78 1.06 2.74
CA LEU A 34 -17.80 1.88 3.94
C LEU A 34 -19.22 2.07 4.50
N SER A 35 -20.21 2.33 3.64
CA SER A 35 -21.61 2.41 4.04
C SER A 35 -22.08 1.11 4.70
N LYS A 36 -21.71 -0.02 4.11
CA LYS A 36 -22.03 -1.34 4.67
C LYS A 36 -21.39 -1.60 6.02
N ASN A 37 -20.12 -1.22 6.19
CA ASN A 37 -19.41 -1.34 7.46
C ASN A 37 -20.01 -0.45 8.56
N ARG A 38 -20.79 0.57 8.18
CA ARG A 38 -21.63 1.41 9.06
C ARG A 38 -23.08 0.92 9.18
N LEU A 39 -23.37 -0.31 8.73
CA LEU A 39 -24.71 -0.92 8.72
C LEU A 39 -25.76 -0.17 7.89
N ILE A 40 -25.32 0.66 6.94
CA ILE A 40 -26.18 1.37 6.00
C ILE A 40 -26.35 0.51 4.75
N ASP A 41 -27.57 0.00 4.52
CA ASP A 41 -27.90 -0.74 3.31
C ASP A 41 -28.33 0.18 2.15
N GLU A 42 -28.67 -0.39 0.99
CA GLU A 42 -28.95 0.40 -0.22
C GLU A 42 -30.15 1.36 -0.04
N ARG A 43 -31.08 1.04 0.87
CA ARG A 43 -32.25 1.88 1.16
C ARG A 43 -31.89 3.00 2.10
N GLY A 44 -31.15 2.70 3.17
CA GLY A 44 -30.64 3.71 4.10
C GLY A 44 -29.76 4.72 3.38
N PHE A 45 -28.83 4.23 2.55
CA PHE A 45 -27.93 5.09 1.77
C PHE A 45 -28.72 6.01 0.82
N ALA A 46 -29.75 5.49 0.15
CA ALA A 46 -30.58 6.30 -0.75
C ALA A 46 -31.37 7.39 -0.01
N ALA A 47 -31.74 7.18 1.26
CA ALA A 47 -32.45 8.17 2.07
C ALA A 47 -31.54 9.32 2.52
N GLU A 48 -30.27 9.03 2.78
CA GLU A 48 -29.26 10.01 3.24
C GLU A 48 -28.43 10.63 2.09
N ALA A 49 -28.60 10.16 0.85
CA ALA A 49 -27.80 10.59 -0.29
C ALA A 49 -28.10 12.05 -0.71
N GLU A 50 -27.21 12.95 -0.34
CA GLU A 50 -27.27 14.37 -0.71
C GLU A 50 -26.37 14.73 -1.90
N GLY A 51 -26.87 15.62 -2.76
CA GLY A 51 -26.15 16.09 -3.94
C GLY A 51 -26.17 15.14 -5.14
N PRO A 52 -25.79 15.63 -6.35
CA PRO A 52 -25.90 14.85 -7.58
C PRO A 52 -25.04 13.58 -7.57
N PHE A 53 -23.81 13.67 -7.03
CA PHE A 53 -22.87 12.54 -7.00
C PHE A 53 -23.39 11.39 -6.12
N MET A 54 -23.75 11.65 -4.86
CA MET A 54 -24.19 10.59 -3.94
C MET A 54 -25.51 9.94 -4.40
N LYS A 55 -26.41 10.70 -5.05
CA LYS A 55 -27.63 10.13 -5.64
C LYS A 55 -27.33 9.12 -6.75
N LYS A 56 -26.35 9.41 -7.62
CA LYS A 56 -25.89 8.45 -8.63
C LYS A 56 -25.27 7.20 -7.99
N VAL A 57 -24.50 7.38 -6.91
CA VAL A 57 -23.94 6.26 -6.14
C VAL A 57 -25.05 5.41 -5.51
N ALA A 58 -26.11 6.02 -4.98
CA ALA A 58 -27.25 5.32 -4.40
C ALA A 58 -27.97 4.45 -5.42
N GLU A 59 -28.19 4.97 -6.63
CA GLU A 59 -28.75 4.19 -7.73
C GLU A 59 -27.85 3.00 -8.11
N ALA A 60 -26.54 3.23 -8.26
CA ALA A 60 -25.57 2.18 -8.54
C ALA A 60 -25.54 1.10 -7.43
N PHE A 61 -25.62 1.51 -6.16
CA PHE A 61 -25.67 0.60 -5.02
C PHE A 61 -26.94 -0.26 -5.05
N ARG A 62 -28.11 0.33 -5.32
CA ARG A 62 -29.36 -0.42 -5.48
C ARG A 62 -29.26 -1.48 -6.60
N VAL A 63 -28.78 -1.08 -7.77
CA VAL A 63 -28.63 -2.00 -8.92
C VAL A 63 -27.63 -3.11 -8.60
N TYR A 64 -26.53 -2.79 -7.90
CA TYR A 64 -25.54 -3.75 -7.46
C TYR A 64 -26.13 -4.81 -6.51
N GLU A 65 -26.90 -4.39 -5.51
CA GLU A 65 -27.57 -5.31 -4.57
C GLU A 65 -28.66 -6.16 -5.23
N GLU A 66 -29.46 -5.57 -6.14
CA GLU A 66 -30.46 -6.32 -6.92
C GLU A 66 -29.82 -7.42 -7.76
N TRP A 67 -28.70 -7.12 -8.38
CA TRP A 67 -27.99 -8.05 -9.23
C TRP A 67 -27.39 -9.20 -8.42
N LYS A 68 -26.70 -8.90 -7.32
CA LYS A 68 -26.21 -9.93 -6.38
C LYS A 68 -27.32 -10.81 -5.83
N ARG A 69 -28.49 -10.23 -5.53
CA ARG A 69 -29.66 -10.98 -5.07
C ARG A 69 -30.16 -11.98 -6.13
N LYS A 70 -30.20 -11.60 -7.41
CA LYS A 70 -30.61 -12.49 -8.51
C LYS A 70 -29.67 -13.70 -8.67
N GLU A 71 -28.38 -13.49 -8.47
CA GLU A 71 -27.35 -14.53 -8.61
C GLU A 71 -27.05 -15.28 -7.30
N ALA A 72 -27.76 -14.97 -6.21
CA ALA A 72 -27.52 -15.51 -4.87
C ALA A 72 -26.06 -15.34 -4.39
N LEU A 73 -25.45 -14.19 -4.70
CA LEU A 73 -24.05 -13.88 -4.36
C LEU A 73 -23.97 -12.96 -3.13
N LEU A 74 -22.93 -13.17 -2.32
CA LEU A 74 -22.54 -12.31 -1.19
C LEU A 74 -21.14 -11.77 -1.41
N ASP A 75 -20.88 -10.50 -1.11
CA ASP A 75 -19.52 -9.95 -0.90
C ASP A 75 -19.09 -10.08 0.57
N TYR A 76 -17.87 -9.65 0.91
CA TYR A 76 -17.35 -9.76 2.28
C TYR A 76 -18.16 -8.91 3.27
N ASP A 77 -18.58 -7.72 2.87
CA ASP A 77 -19.33 -6.80 3.72
C ASP A 77 -20.75 -7.33 4.00
N ASP A 78 -21.33 -8.04 3.03
CA ASP A 78 -22.62 -8.73 3.19
C ASP A 78 -22.57 -9.82 4.27
N LEU A 79 -21.42 -10.48 4.47
CA LEU A 79 -21.30 -11.51 5.51
C LEU A 79 -21.56 -10.89 6.89
N LEU A 80 -21.04 -9.68 7.13
CA LEU A 80 -21.24 -8.94 8.37
C LEU A 80 -22.69 -8.45 8.47
N ILE A 81 -23.18 -7.73 7.47
CA ILE A 81 -24.54 -7.17 7.54
C ILE A 81 -25.60 -8.26 7.66
N ARG A 82 -25.47 -9.37 6.93
CA ARG A 82 -26.45 -10.45 6.99
C ARG A 82 -26.37 -11.20 8.31
N CYS A 83 -25.17 -11.39 8.86
CA CYS A 83 -25.01 -11.93 10.21
C CYS A 83 -25.71 -11.04 11.24
N TRP A 84 -25.45 -9.73 11.21
CA TRP A 84 -26.11 -8.76 12.08
C TRP A 84 -27.64 -8.77 11.91
N LYS A 85 -28.16 -8.73 10.66
CA LYS A 85 -29.60 -8.79 10.38
C LYS A 85 -30.23 -10.09 10.88
N LEU A 86 -29.53 -11.22 10.77
CA LEU A 86 -30.01 -12.52 11.27
C LEU A 86 -30.11 -12.50 12.81
N LEU A 87 -29.04 -12.08 13.49
CA LEU A 87 -28.99 -12.00 14.95
C LEU A 87 -30.02 -11.02 15.52
N LYS A 88 -30.22 -9.89 14.85
CA LYS A 88 -31.18 -8.86 15.28
C LYS A 88 -32.64 -9.31 15.13
N ASN A 89 -32.97 -10.07 14.08
CA ASN A 89 -34.36 -10.40 13.73
C ASN A 89 -34.79 -11.79 14.20
N ASP A 90 -33.87 -12.76 14.32
CA ASP A 90 -34.16 -14.12 14.77
C ASP A 90 -33.66 -14.36 16.20
N LYS A 91 -34.58 -14.21 17.16
CA LYS A 91 -34.30 -14.43 18.59
C LYS A 91 -33.86 -15.87 18.91
N ARG A 92 -34.21 -16.87 18.09
CA ARG A 92 -33.79 -18.27 18.33
C ARG A 92 -32.32 -18.43 17.99
N VAL A 93 -31.89 -17.88 16.85
CA VAL A 93 -30.48 -17.89 16.45
C VAL A 93 -29.64 -17.08 17.44
N LEU A 94 -30.11 -15.88 17.80
CA LEU A 94 -29.44 -15.04 18.81
C LEU A 94 -29.25 -15.80 20.13
N ARG A 95 -30.32 -16.40 20.67
CA ARG A 95 -30.27 -17.16 21.91
C ARG A 95 -29.31 -18.36 21.80
N HIS A 96 -29.35 -19.09 20.68
CA HIS A 96 -28.43 -20.19 20.45
C HIS A 96 -26.96 -19.73 20.47
N CYS A 97 -26.66 -18.58 19.87
CA CYS A 97 -25.31 -18.01 19.92
C CYS A 97 -24.91 -17.59 21.34
N GLN A 98 -25.78 -16.89 22.07
CA GLN A 98 -25.53 -16.46 23.45
C GLN A 98 -25.36 -17.64 24.42
N GLU A 99 -26.13 -18.72 24.25
CA GLU A 99 -26.00 -19.95 25.05
C GLU A 99 -24.70 -20.71 24.72
N ARG A 100 -24.31 -20.72 23.44
CA ARG A 100 -23.08 -21.40 22.98
C ARG A 100 -21.82 -20.63 23.37
N PHE A 101 -21.83 -19.31 23.24
CA PHE A 101 -20.69 -18.44 23.50
C PHE A 101 -20.79 -17.81 24.89
N GLY A 102 -20.61 -18.64 25.92
CA GLY A 102 -20.68 -18.20 27.31
C GLY A 102 -19.58 -17.20 27.72
N TYR A 103 -18.49 -17.13 26.97
CA TYR A 103 -17.40 -16.15 27.13
C TYR A 103 -16.88 -15.74 25.75
N ILE A 104 -16.67 -14.44 25.56
CA ILE A 104 -16.20 -13.87 24.29
C ILE A 104 -14.93 -13.08 24.55
N LEU A 105 -13.88 -13.39 23.79
CA LEU A 105 -12.61 -12.67 23.82
C LEU A 105 -12.37 -12.02 22.46
N VAL A 106 -12.09 -10.73 22.44
CA VAL A 106 -11.81 -9.98 21.21
C VAL A 106 -10.50 -9.23 21.36
N ASP A 107 -9.55 -9.53 20.49
CA ASP A 107 -8.28 -8.82 20.40
C ASP A 107 -8.35 -7.73 19.31
N GLU A 108 -7.45 -6.75 19.35
CA GLU A 108 -7.37 -5.61 18.41
C GLU A 108 -8.72 -4.89 18.23
N PHE A 109 -9.46 -4.68 19.34
CA PHE A 109 -10.82 -4.15 19.32
C PHE A 109 -10.94 -2.74 18.68
N GLN A 110 -9.86 -1.95 18.72
CA GLN A 110 -9.78 -0.63 18.08
C GLN A 110 -9.86 -0.67 16.54
N ASP A 111 -9.63 -1.84 15.92
CA ASP A 111 -9.70 -2.02 14.47
C ASP A 111 -11.09 -2.49 14.02
N THR A 112 -12.04 -2.64 14.96
CA THR A 112 -13.41 -3.06 14.64
C THR A 112 -14.19 -1.94 13.95
N ASN A 113 -15.01 -2.30 12.97
CA ASN A 113 -16.02 -1.42 12.40
C ASN A 113 -17.37 -1.54 13.15
N LEU A 114 -18.31 -0.63 12.87
CA LEU A 114 -19.62 -0.62 13.54
C LEU A 114 -20.39 -1.93 13.35
N ALA A 115 -20.34 -2.54 12.16
CA ALA A 115 -21.02 -3.81 11.91
C ALA A 115 -20.46 -4.95 12.78
N GLN A 116 -19.13 -5.04 12.90
CA GLN A 116 -18.48 -6.02 13.77
C GLN A 116 -18.80 -5.78 15.24
N PHE A 117 -18.72 -4.52 15.68
CA PHE A 117 -19.07 -4.11 17.02
C PHE A 117 -20.51 -4.53 17.39
N GLU A 118 -21.48 -4.23 16.54
CA GLU A 118 -22.88 -4.58 16.77
C GLU A 118 -23.13 -6.08 16.79
N ILE A 119 -22.42 -6.86 15.97
CA ILE A 119 -22.48 -8.33 16.03
C ILE A 119 -21.97 -8.80 17.39
N ILE A 120 -20.79 -8.35 17.83
CA ILE A 120 -20.19 -8.71 19.12
C ILE A 120 -21.15 -8.36 20.26
N ARG A 121 -21.73 -7.16 20.24
CA ARG A 121 -22.72 -6.72 21.22
C ARG A 121 -23.94 -7.64 21.29
N LEU A 122 -24.49 -8.03 20.14
CA LEU A 122 -25.65 -8.93 20.09
C LEU A 122 -25.32 -10.33 20.63
N ILE A 123 -24.19 -10.92 20.20
CA ILE A 123 -23.84 -12.29 20.62
C ILE A 123 -23.33 -12.37 22.07
N THR A 124 -22.98 -11.24 22.68
CA THR A 124 -22.59 -11.17 24.09
C THR A 124 -23.76 -11.69 24.93
N PRO A 125 -23.52 -12.69 25.81
CA PRO A 125 -24.59 -13.26 26.61
C PRO A 125 -25.10 -12.25 27.66
N PRO A 126 -26.31 -12.43 28.22
CA PRO A 126 -26.86 -11.51 29.23
C PRO A 126 -26.02 -11.32 30.49
N GLN A 127 -25.10 -12.25 30.78
CA GLN A 127 -24.13 -12.14 31.87
C GLN A 127 -22.95 -11.21 31.55
N GLU A 128 -22.88 -10.68 30.32
CA GLU A 128 -21.85 -9.74 29.85
C GLU A 128 -20.41 -10.27 29.98
N ASN A 129 -20.24 -11.58 29.76
CA ASN A 129 -18.93 -12.24 29.72
C ASN A 129 -18.13 -11.88 28.44
N LEU A 130 -17.90 -10.59 28.21
CA LEU A 130 -17.13 -10.05 27.11
C LEU A 130 -15.82 -9.47 27.64
N PHE A 131 -14.71 -9.95 27.10
CA PHE A 131 -13.36 -9.45 27.36
C PHE A 131 -12.78 -8.90 26.07
N VAL A 132 -12.50 -7.60 26.03
CA VAL A 132 -11.88 -6.94 24.88
C VAL A 132 -10.50 -6.43 25.21
N VAL A 133 -9.58 -6.54 24.26
CA VAL A 133 -8.24 -5.95 24.31
C VAL A 133 -8.10 -5.03 23.11
N GLY A 134 -7.55 -3.85 23.33
CA GLY A 134 -7.21 -2.96 22.24
C GLY A 134 -6.45 -1.72 22.69
N ASP A 135 -5.86 -1.04 21.72
CA ASP A 135 -5.13 0.20 21.89
C ASP A 135 -5.56 1.21 20.82
N ASP A 136 -6.41 2.16 21.20
CA ASP A 136 -6.87 3.25 20.34
C ASP A 136 -5.74 4.09 19.73
N TRP A 137 -4.57 4.18 20.38
CA TRP A 137 -3.39 4.86 19.84
C TRP A 137 -2.79 4.11 18.65
N GLN A 138 -3.21 2.87 18.40
CA GLN A 138 -2.77 2.00 17.30
C GLN A 138 -3.88 1.67 16.29
N SER A 139 -5.00 2.42 16.29
CA SER A 139 -6.03 2.29 15.25
C SER A 139 -5.60 2.99 13.96
N ILE A 140 -5.29 2.20 12.93
CA ILE A 140 -4.67 2.65 11.66
C ILE A 140 -5.37 2.08 10.41
N TYR A 141 -6.59 1.57 10.58
CA TYR A 141 -7.39 0.97 9.51
C TYR A 141 -8.74 1.68 9.31
N GLY A 142 -8.84 2.98 9.58
CA GLY A 142 -10.06 3.77 9.36
C GLY A 142 -10.50 3.76 7.90
N TRP A 143 -9.57 3.66 6.94
CA TRP A 143 -9.88 3.46 5.52
C TRP A 143 -10.60 2.13 5.21
N ARG A 144 -10.62 1.16 6.15
CA ARG A 144 -11.43 -0.07 6.10
C ARG A 144 -12.72 0.03 6.93
N GLY A 145 -12.98 1.17 7.55
CA GLY A 145 -14.12 1.44 8.40
C GLY A 145 -13.90 1.15 9.88
N ALA A 146 -12.66 0.93 10.33
CA ALA A 146 -12.36 0.85 11.76
C ALA A 146 -12.78 2.15 12.47
N ALA A 147 -13.36 2.02 13.65
CA ALA A 147 -13.88 3.13 14.45
C ALA A 147 -13.23 3.08 15.85
N PRO A 148 -12.19 3.89 16.12
CA PRO A 148 -11.56 3.98 17.45
C PRO A 148 -12.58 4.32 18.55
N GLU A 149 -13.68 4.97 18.22
CA GLU A 149 -14.80 5.27 19.11
C GLU A 149 -15.36 4.02 19.78
N ASN A 150 -15.34 2.86 19.11
CA ASN A 150 -15.84 1.60 19.67
C ASN A 150 -15.14 1.22 20.97
N ILE A 151 -13.82 1.46 21.06
CA ILE A 151 -13.06 1.18 22.28
C ILE A 151 -13.07 2.36 23.26
N ILE A 152 -13.06 3.61 22.74
CA ILE A 152 -13.08 4.81 23.58
C ILE A 152 -14.40 4.94 24.35
N GLU A 153 -15.52 4.55 23.72
CA GLU A 153 -16.86 4.63 24.31
C GLU A 153 -17.32 3.30 24.96
N PHE A 154 -16.42 2.32 25.12
CA PHE A 154 -16.79 0.99 25.62
C PHE A 154 -17.51 1.04 26.97
N ASP A 155 -17.00 1.84 27.92
CA ASP A 155 -17.59 2.02 29.25
C ASP A 155 -19.00 2.66 29.21
N ARG A 156 -19.33 3.41 28.15
CA ARG A 156 -20.69 3.95 27.96
C ARG A 156 -21.68 2.88 27.53
N ILE A 157 -21.20 1.88 26.80
CA ILE A 157 -22.03 0.82 26.20
C ILE A 157 -22.16 -0.36 27.15
N PHE A 158 -21.11 -0.65 27.93
CA PHE A 158 -21.08 -1.66 28.99
C PHE A 158 -20.74 -0.96 30.32
N PRO A 159 -21.71 -0.37 31.03
CA PRO A 159 -21.46 0.44 32.24
C PRO A 159 -20.83 -0.34 33.41
N GLU A 160 -21.03 -1.65 33.45
CA GLU A 160 -20.45 -2.55 34.46
C GLU A 160 -19.05 -3.07 34.06
N ALA A 161 -18.51 -2.62 32.92
CA ALA A 161 -17.19 -3.03 32.45
C ALA A 161 -16.09 -2.59 33.42
N VAL A 162 -15.15 -3.49 33.67
CA VAL A 162 -13.95 -3.19 34.44
C VAL A 162 -12.81 -2.88 33.48
N THR A 163 -12.43 -1.62 33.37
CA THR A 163 -11.31 -1.18 32.53
C THR A 163 -9.98 -1.31 33.27
N ILE A 164 -9.07 -2.13 32.73
CA ILE A 164 -7.70 -2.34 33.22
C ILE A 164 -6.73 -1.73 32.22
N LYS A 165 -5.97 -0.70 32.62
CA LYS A 165 -4.94 -0.07 31.79
C LYS A 165 -3.59 -0.73 32.02
N LEU A 166 -3.02 -1.34 30.97
CA LEU A 166 -1.66 -1.88 31.00
C LEU A 166 -0.68 -0.80 30.55
N GLU A 167 -0.13 -0.08 31.53
CA GLU A 167 0.69 1.11 31.28
C GLU A 167 2.20 0.85 31.22
N GLN A 168 2.64 -0.31 31.71
CA GLN A 168 4.06 -0.68 31.64
C GLN A 168 4.40 -1.28 30.26
N ASN A 169 5.23 -0.59 29.51
CA ASN A 169 5.84 -1.08 28.28
C ASN A 169 7.12 -1.88 28.58
N TYR A 170 7.21 -3.07 27.99
CA TYR A 170 8.36 -3.98 28.14
C TYR A 170 9.27 -4.02 26.90
N ARG A 171 8.89 -3.33 25.82
CA ARG A 171 9.55 -3.41 24.51
C ARG A 171 10.65 -2.37 24.34
N SER A 172 10.30 -1.10 24.54
CA SER A 172 11.08 0.05 24.08
C SER A 172 11.86 0.70 25.21
N THR A 173 12.95 1.40 24.88
CA THR A 173 13.68 2.26 25.82
C THR A 173 12.87 3.51 26.20
N LYS A 174 13.26 4.18 27.29
CA LYS A 174 12.55 5.39 27.76
C LYS A 174 12.61 6.51 26.73
N ALA A 175 13.74 6.74 26.07
CA ALA A 175 13.89 7.77 25.05
C ALA A 175 12.92 7.59 23.87
N ILE A 176 12.71 6.35 23.41
CA ILE A 176 11.75 6.04 22.34
C ILE A 176 10.32 6.30 22.81
N LEU A 177 9.95 5.82 24.00
CA LEU A 177 8.60 6.00 24.55
C LEU A 177 8.27 7.47 24.83
N GLN A 178 9.23 8.26 25.31
CA GLN A 178 9.05 9.70 25.51
C GLN A 178 8.75 10.40 24.17
N SER A 179 9.54 10.12 23.14
CA SER A 179 9.33 10.73 21.81
C SER A 179 8.00 10.30 21.19
N ALA A 180 7.66 9.00 21.24
CA ALA A 180 6.39 8.50 20.73
C ALA A 180 5.19 9.03 21.55
N GLY A 181 5.35 9.15 22.87
CA GLY A 181 4.36 9.71 23.79
C GLY A 181 4.04 11.18 23.51
N ARG A 182 5.05 12.00 23.22
CA ARG A 182 4.85 13.40 22.81
C ARG A 182 4.07 13.52 21.51
N LEU A 183 4.40 12.68 20.53
CA LEU A 183 3.68 12.64 19.25
C LEU A 183 2.20 12.32 19.48
N ILE A 184 1.89 11.17 20.10
CA ILE A 184 0.50 10.72 20.23
C ILE A 184 -0.35 11.62 21.13
N ALA A 185 0.27 12.36 22.06
CA ALA A 185 -0.42 13.34 22.90
C ALA A 185 -1.08 14.48 22.10
N MET A 186 -0.65 14.72 20.84
CA MET A 186 -1.23 15.72 19.94
C MET A 186 -2.59 15.31 19.36
N ASN A 187 -2.98 14.03 19.44
CA ASN A 187 -4.33 13.61 19.05
C ASN A 187 -5.35 14.01 20.13
N GLN A 188 -6.49 14.52 19.69
CA GLN A 188 -7.61 14.93 20.55
C GLN A 188 -8.49 13.73 20.93
N LEU A 189 -8.80 12.87 19.96
CA LEU A 189 -9.64 11.69 20.20
C LEU A 189 -8.78 10.50 20.62
N ARG A 190 -8.59 10.34 21.93
CA ARG A 190 -7.82 9.24 22.51
C ARG A 190 -8.19 8.95 23.96
N THR A 191 -7.88 7.73 24.41
CA THR A 191 -7.90 7.39 25.82
C THR A 191 -6.73 8.05 26.56
N GLU A 192 -6.95 8.39 27.83
CA GLU A 192 -5.89 8.83 28.72
C GLU A 192 -5.18 7.61 29.33
N LYS A 193 -3.89 7.46 29.02
CA LYS A 193 -3.00 6.46 29.62
C LYS A 193 -1.57 6.98 29.61
N THR A 194 -0.79 6.56 30.60
CA THR A 194 0.61 6.98 30.75
C THR A 194 1.52 5.78 30.54
N ILE A 195 2.06 5.64 29.34
CA ILE A 195 2.97 4.52 29.04
C ILE A 195 4.35 4.79 29.65
N TRP A 196 4.84 3.87 30.48
CA TRP A 196 6.16 3.96 31.15
C TRP A 196 6.95 2.65 31.02
N THR A 197 8.26 2.66 31.27
CA THR A 197 9.09 1.45 31.20
C THR A 197 10.17 1.39 32.28
N ARG A 198 10.55 0.15 32.65
CA ARG A 198 11.75 -0.15 33.46
C ARG A 198 13.01 -0.35 32.61
N ASN A 199 12.87 -0.36 31.28
CA ASN A 199 14.01 -0.45 30.38
C ASN A 199 14.97 0.73 30.60
N PRO A 200 16.24 0.59 30.19
CA PRO A 200 17.21 1.69 30.25
C PRO A 200 16.73 2.94 29.52
N GLU A 201 17.39 4.07 29.78
CA GLU A 201 17.10 5.32 29.09
C GLU A 201 17.18 5.15 27.57
N GLY A 202 18.20 4.41 27.11
CA GLY A 202 18.48 4.20 25.70
C GLY A 202 19.19 5.38 25.05
N MET A 203 19.48 5.24 23.77
CA MET A 203 19.98 6.36 22.97
C MET A 203 18.80 7.28 22.60
N PRO A 204 19.01 8.60 22.52
CA PRO A 204 18.03 9.52 21.95
C PRO A 204 17.61 9.07 20.55
N VAL A 205 16.38 9.40 20.16
CA VAL A 205 15.93 9.23 18.78
C VAL A 205 16.76 10.13 17.88
N GLU A 206 17.39 9.54 16.86
CA GLU A 206 18.32 10.27 16.00
C GLU A 206 17.63 10.67 14.68
N LEU A 207 17.92 11.87 14.22
CA LEU A 207 17.39 12.41 12.96
C LEU A 207 18.48 12.37 11.87
N ILE A 208 18.12 11.91 10.67
CA ILE A 208 18.99 11.86 9.51
C ILE A 208 18.37 12.72 8.41
N ASP A 209 19.01 13.82 8.05
CA ASP A 209 18.63 14.59 6.87
C ASP A 209 19.44 14.16 5.63
N ALA A 210 18.82 14.28 4.46
CA ALA A 210 19.45 14.01 3.19
C ALA A 210 18.92 14.94 2.10
N GLU A 211 19.67 15.13 1.02
CA GLU A 211 19.24 16.00 -0.09
C GLU A 211 18.07 15.41 -0.89
N ASP A 212 18.11 14.10 -1.14
CA ASP A 212 17.16 13.36 -1.97
C ASP A 212 16.97 11.92 -1.43
N PRO A 213 16.01 11.14 -1.98
CA PRO A 213 15.74 9.77 -1.50
C PRO A 213 16.92 8.81 -1.68
N GLU A 214 17.75 9.01 -2.70
CA GLU A 214 18.96 8.20 -2.95
C GLU A 214 20.00 8.42 -1.85
N ARG A 215 20.21 9.67 -1.44
CA ARG A 215 21.11 10.04 -0.33
C ARG A 215 20.54 9.62 1.02
N GLU A 216 19.22 9.72 1.20
CA GLU A 216 18.55 9.20 2.39
C GLU A 216 18.80 7.70 2.54
N ALA A 217 18.56 6.94 1.46
CA ALA A 217 18.80 5.50 1.45
C ALA A 217 20.25 5.15 1.74
N ALA A 218 21.21 5.86 1.13
CA ALA A 218 22.64 5.68 1.39
C ALA A 218 22.99 5.90 2.86
N SER A 219 22.53 6.99 3.46
CA SER A 219 22.76 7.30 4.86
C SER A 219 22.15 6.26 5.80
N ILE A 220 20.93 5.78 5.51
CA ILE A 220 20.28 4.70 6.27
C ILE A 220 21.12 3.41 6.21
N VAL A 221 21.52 2.99 5.00
CA VAL A 221 22.24 1.72 4.80
C VAL A 221 23.66 1.78 5.38
N ASP A 222 24.34 2.93 5.29
CA ASP A 222 25.64 3.15 5.92
C ASP A 222 25.54 3.08 7.45
N ARG A 223 24.51 3.71 8.03
CA ARG A 223 24.24 3.65 9.48
C ARG A 223 23.94 2.23 9.93
N LEU A 224 23.08 1.54 9.20
CA LEU A 224 22.71 0.14 9.44
C LEU A 224 23.95 -0.76 9.42
N LYS A 225 24.81 -0.66 8.40
CA LYS A 225 26.05 -1.46 8.32
C LYS A 225 27.01 -1.16 9.47
N SER A 226 27.08 0.09 9.91
CA SER A 226 27.89 0.48 11.06
C SER A 226 27.39 -0.18 12.34
N LEU A 227 26.07 -0.26 12.55
CA LEU A 227 25.47 -0.95 13.69
C LEU A 227 25.74 -2.47 13.65
N VAL A 228 25.59 -3.09 12.48
CA VAL A 228 25.84 -4.53 12.29
C VAL A 228 27.31 -4.89 12.54
N ARG A 229 28.24 -4.07 12.06
CA ARG A 229 29.69 -4.30 12.26
C ARG A 229 30.17 -4.00 13.68
N GLY A 230 29.65 -2.95 14.31
CA GLY A 230 30.16 -2.43 15.58
C GLY A 230 29.51 -3.05 16.83
N ASN A 231 28.20 -3.31 16.80
CA ASN A 231 27.44 -3.70 18.00
C ASN A 231 26.99 -5.17 18.01
N GLY A 232 27.38 -5.97 17.01
CA GLY A 232 26.91 -7.36 16.88
C GLY A 232 25.42 -7.48 16.56
N THR A 233 24.77 -6.40 16.13
CA THR A 233 23.37 -6.42 15.67
C THR A 233 23.25 -7.26 14.40
N ARG A 234 22.31 -8.21 14.38
CA ARG A 234 21.99 -8.98 13.16
C ARG A 234 21.13 -8.17 12.21
N PHE A 235 21.26 -8.40 10.90
CA PHE A 235 20.39 -7.75 9.91
C PHE A 235 18.91 -8.04 10.17
N SER A 236 18.57 -9.25 10.63
CA SER A 236 17.21 -9.66 11.01
C SER A 236 16.57 -8.80 12.09
N ASN A 237 17.38 -8.15 12.93
CA ASN A 237 16.92 -7.31 14.03
C ASN A 237 16.77 -5.84 13.62
N VAL A 238 16.98 -5.53 12.33
CA VAL A 238 16.84 -4.19 11.77
C VAL A 238 15.66 -4.16 10.82
N SER A 239 14.83 -3.12 10.94
CA SER A 239 13.78 -2.83 9.97
C SER A 239 13.84 -1.40 9.47
N ILE A 240 13.54 -1.22 8.18
CA ILE A 240 13.33 0.06 7.53
C ILE A 240 11.85 0.18 7.17
N LEU A 241 11.18 1.15 7.79
CA LEU A 241 9.76 1.43 7.66
C LEU A 241 9.55 2.65 6.77
N TYR A 242 8.51 2.60 5.95
CA TYR A 242 8.10 3.71 5.07
C TYR A 242 6.58 3.80 4.95
N ARG A 243 6.05 4.92 4.45
CA ARG A 243 4.60 5.12 4.34
C ARG A 243 3.99 4.44 3.12
N THR A 244 4.67 4.50 1.97
CA THR A 244 4.18 3.93 0.70
C THR A 244 5.22 2.98 0.10
N ASN A 245 4.75 1.97 -0.62
CA ASN A 245 5.63 0.99 -1.27
C ASN A 245 6.54 1.60 -2.34
N ALA A 246 6.23 2.77 -2.89
CA ALA A 246 7.06 3.44 -3.88
C ALA A 246 8.43 3.82 -3.30
N GLN A 247 8.47 4.23 -2.02
CA GLN A 247 9.70 4.60 -1.31
C GLN A 247 10.71 3.44 -1.20
N SER A 248 10.27 2.18 -1.32
CA SER A 248 11.17 1.04 -1.18
C SER A 248 12.28 1.03 -2.23
N ARG A 249 12.05 1.57 -3.43
CA ARG A 249 13.01 1.49 -4.55
C ARG A 249 14.40 2.02 -4.16
N ALA A 250 14.52 3.22 -3.59
CA ALA A 250 15.82 3.80 -3.23
C ALA A 250 16.56 2.92 -2.22
N LEU A 251 15.81 2.42 -1.23
CA LEU A 251 16.34 1.54 -0.17
C LEU A 251 16.79 0.19 -0.73
N GLU A 252 15.99 -0.39 -1.63
CA GLU A 252 16.30 -1.64 -2.32
C GLU A 252 17.57 -1.52 -3.17
N ASP A 253 17.64 -0.49 -4.03
CA ASP A 253 18.81 -0.19 -4.87
C ASP A 253 20.09 -0.06 -4.03
N GLU A 254 19.97 0.64 -2.90
CA GLU A 254 21.10 0.88 -2.02
C GLU A 254 21.54 -0.39 -1.26
N CYS A 255 20.59 -1.19 -0.78
CA CYS A 255 20.91 -2.49 -0.20
C CYS A 255 21.65 -3.38 -1.20
N ILE A 256 21.21 -3.40 -2.47
CA ILE A 256 21.86 -4.15 -3.54
C ILE A 256 23.28 -3.63 -3.76
N ARG A 257 23.44 -2.31 -3.95
CA ARG A 257 24.73 -1.66 -4.20
C ARG A 257 25.74 -1.98 -3.08
N GLN A 258 25.28 -1.93 -1.83
CA GLN A 258 26.10 -2.11 -0.64
C GLN A 258 26.25 -3.57 -0.19
N LYS A 259 25.62 -4.53 -0.90
CA LYS A 259 25.58 -5.96 -0.59
C LYS A 259 24.98 -6.25 0.80
N VAL A 260 23.89 -5.57 1.12
CA VAL A 260 23.09 -5.81 2.33
C VAL A 260 21.93 -6.74 1.99
N PRO A 261 21.81 -7.92 2.63
CA PRO A 261 20.68 -8.81 2.42
C PRO A 261 19.40 -8.17 2.97
N TYR A 262 18.33 -8.18 2.19
CA TYR A 262 17.06 -7.57 2.59
C TYR A 262 15.86 -8.38 2.12
N HIS A 263 14.70 -8.09 2.70
CA HIS A 263 13.41 -8.64 2.29
C HIS A 263 12.30 -7.60 2.40
N VAL A 264 11.49 -7.48 1.35
CA VAL A 264 10.30 -6.62 1.34
C VAL A 264 9.11 -7.41 1.89
N VAL A 265 8.62 -7.06 3.08
CA VAL A 265 7.53 -7.79 3.74
C VAL A 265 6.18 -7.36 3.18
N GLY A 266 5.36 -8.35 2.82
CA GLY A 266 3.98 -8.13 2.38
C GLY A 266 3.83 -7.44 1.02
N SER A 267 4.90 -7.36 0.23
CA SER A 267 4.91 -6.84 -1.14
C SER A 267 5.96 -7.56 -1.99
N LEU A 268 5.92 -7.36 -3.30
CA LEU A 268 6.99 -7.77 -4.20
C LEU A 268 8.12 -6.73 -4.18
N GLY A 269 9.35 -7.19 -4.45
CA GLY A 269 10.47 -6.28 -4.73
C GLY A 269 10.12 -5.33 -5.87
N PHE A 270 10.72 -4.13 -5.87
CA PHE A 270 10.31 -3.06 -6.79
C PHE A 270 10.25 -3.50 -8.26
N TYR A 271 11.29 -4.18 -8.75
CA TYR A 271 11.41 -4.64 -10.14
C TYR A 271 10.53 -5.85 -10.51
N ASP A 272 9.87 -6.47 -9.53
CA ASP A 272 8.94 -7.59 -9.75
C ASP A 272 7.47 -7.17 -9.78
N ARG A 273 7.17 -5.92 -9.44
CA ARG A 273 5.83 -5.35 -9.53
C ARG A 273 5.33 -5.37 -10.97
N ARG A 274 4.03 -5.60 -11.15
CA ARG A 274 3.44 -5.86 -12.48
C ARG A 274 3.69 -4.71 -13.43
N GLU A 275 3.38 -3.50 -13.01
CA GLU A 275 3.52 -2.26 -13.77
C GLU A 275 4.97 -1.96 -14.14
N ILE A 276 5.91 -2.26 -13.24
CA ILE A 276 7.34 -2.10 -13.48
C ILE A 276 7.83 -3.14 -14.50
N ARG A 277 7.45 -4.41 -14.34
CA ARG A 277 7.79 -5.48 -15.28
C ARG A 277 7.22 -5.24 -16.68
N ASP A 278 6.04 -4.64 -16.80
CA ASP A 278 5.46 -4.27 -18.09
C ASP A 278 6.33 -3.21 -18.78
N MET A 279 6.73 -2.16 -18.06
CA MET A 279 7.63 -1.13 -18.61
C MET A 279 9.03 -1.68 -18.96
N ILE A 280 9.58 -2.55 -18.12
CA ILE A 280 10.84 -3.24 -18.42
C ILE A 280 10.70 -4.07 -19.70
N ALA A 281 9.58 -4.78 -19.91
CA ALA A 281 9.37 -5.53 -21.13
C ALA A 281 9.22 -4.64 -22.37
N TYR A 282 8.62 -3.44 -22.25
CA TYR A 282 8.70 -2.44 -23.31
C TYR A 282 10.13 -2.06 -23.63
N LEU A 283 10.94 -1.74 -22.62
CA LEU A 283 12.36 -1.37 -22.82
C LEU A 283 13.18 -2.51 -23.42
N ARG A 284 12.97 -3.75 -22.96
CA ARG A 284 13.59 -4.97 -23.51
C ARG A 284 13.27 -5.14 -24.98
N LEU A 285 11.99 -5.08 -25.36
CA LEU A 285 11.59 -5.23 -26.75
C LEU A 285 12.09 -4.08 -27.63
N ILE A 286 12.15 -2.85 -27.12
CA ILE A 286 12.70 -1.70 -27.85
C ILE A 286 14.21 -1.88 -28.11
N HIS A 287 14.95 -2.40 -27.13
CA HIS A 287 16.37 -2.69 -27.28
C HIS A 287 16.61 -3.89 -28.22
N ASP A 288 15.94 -5.01 -27.96
CA ASP A 288 16.06 -6.25 -28.71
C ASP A 288 14.70 -6.72 -29.25
N LEU A 289 14.54 -6.69 -30.58
CA LEU A 289 13.31 -7.11 -31.24
C LEU A 289 13.12 -8.64 -31.25
N ASP A 290 14.17 -9.40 -30.89
CA ASP A 290 14.11 -10.86 -30.82
C ASP A 290 13.74 -11.38 -29.41
N ASP A 291 13.47 -10.49 -28.45
CA ASP A 291 13.00 -10.86 -27.10
C ASP A 291 11.51 -11.27 -27.11
N ASP A 292 11.27 -12.54 -27.40
CA ASP A 292 9.94 -13.15 -27.44
C ASP A 292 9.22 -13.14 -26.07
N GLU A 293 9.96 -13.20 -24.95
CA GLU A 293 9.36 -13.15 -23.61
C GLU A 293 8.78 -11.77 -23.33
N ALA A 294 9.57 -10.72 -23.61
CA ALA A 294 9.12 -9.33 -23.51
C ALA A 294 7.93 -9.08 -24.44
N MET A 295 8.02 -9.53 -25.69
CA MET A 295 6.95 -9.41 -26.67
C MET A 295 5.64 -10.01 -26.17
N LEU A 296 5.64 -11.27 -25.73
CA LEU A 296 4.44 -11.96 -25.24
C LEU A 296 3.82 -11.27 -24.04
N ARG A 297 4.64 -10.65 -23.18
CA ARG A 297 4.16 -9.91 -22.01
C ARG A 297 3.36 -8.67 -22.40
N ILE A 298 3.84 -7.90 -23.37
CA ILE A 298 3.30 -6.56 -23.64
C ILE A 298 2.42 -6.45 -24.87
N VAL A 299 2.39 -7.46 -25.75
CA VAL A 299 1.59 -7.41 -27.00
C VAL A 299 0.10 -7.11 -26.75
N ASN A 300 -0.45 -7.58 -25.64
CA ASN A 300 -1.83 -7.32 -25.23
C ASN A 300 -1.95 -6.54 -23.92
N VAL A 301 -0.91 -5.78 -23.55
CA VAL A 301 -0.89 -4.90 -22.39
C VAL A 301 -0.43 -3.50 -22.81
N PRO A 302 -1.29 -2.47 -22.77
CA PRO A 302 -2.74 -2.49 -22.55
C PRO A 302 -3.52 -3.34 -23.58
N SER A 303 -4.79 -3.64 -23.32
CA SER A 303 -5.57 -4.57 -24.16
C SER A 303 -5.67 -4.10 -25.61
N ARG A 304 -5.24 -4.97 -26.53
CA ARG A 304 -5.34 -4.79 -28.00
C ARG A 304 -6.24 -5.83 -28.65
N TYR A 305 -7.01 -6.55 -27.82
CA TYR A 305 -7.86 -7.68 -28.22
C TYR A 305 -7.07 -8.84 -28.89
N LEU A 306 -5.76 -8.93 -28.60
CA LEU A 306 -4.85 -9.95 -29.11
C LEU A 306 -4.78 -11.12 -28.11
N GLY A 307 -5.81 -11.97 -28.15
CA GLY A 307 -5.96 -13.12 -27.25
C GLY A 307 -5.16 -14.36 -27.66
N LYS A 308 -5.42 -15.49 -26.98
CA LYS A 308 -4.68 -16.76 -27.17
C LYS A 308 -4.71 -17.32 -28.60
N SER A 309 -5.76 -17.07 -29.38
CA SER A 309 -5.81 -17.49 -30.79
C SER A 309 -4.78 -16.77 -31.63
N PHE A 310 -4.64 -15.46 -31.44
CA PHE A 310 -3.64 -14.65 -32.12
C PHE A 310 -2.22 -15.12 -31.80
N ILE A 311 -1.93 -15.38 -30.52
CA ILE A 311 -0.60 -15.86 -30.10
C ILE A 311 -0.23 -17.18 -30.79
N ARG A 312 -1.16 -18.15 -30.85
CA ARG A 312 -0.92 -19.43 -31.54
C ARG A 312 -0.64 -19.26 -33.03
N GLU A 313 -1.38 -18.39 -33.71
CA GLU A 313 -1.15 -18.09 -35.13
C GLU A 313 0.20 -17.41 -35.37
N LEU A 314 0.59 -16.52 -34.45
CA LEU A 314 1.87 -15.81 -34.51
C LEU A 314 3.06 -16.74 -34.27
N GLU A 315 3.00 -17.59 -33.24
CA GLU A 315 3.99 -18.63 -32.98
C GLU A 315 4.14 -19.58 -34.16
N GLY A 316 3.03 -19.98 -34.80
CA GLY A 316 3.06 -20.80 -36.00
C GLY A 316 3.75 -20.10 -37.17
N THR A 317 3.46 -18.80 -37.37
CA THR A 317 4.09 -17.97 -38.40
C THR A 317 5.59 -17.79 -38.15
N ALA A 318 5.97 -17.52 -36.90
CA ALA A 318 7.36 -17.36 -36.47
C ALA A 318 8.17 -18.63 -36.68
N ARG A 319 7.62 -19.77 -36.27
CA ARG A 319 8.23 -21.09 -36.47
C ARG A 319 8.42 -21.43 -37.95
N ALA A 320 7.40 -21.19 -38.78
CA ALA A 320 7.49 -21.46 -40.21
C ALA A 320 8.54 -20.58 -40.94
N LYS A 321 8.79 -19.37 -40.42
CA LYS A 321 9.76 -18.42 -40.99
C LYS A 321 11.15 -18.51 -40.37
N GLY A 322 11.32 -19.21 -39.24
CA GLY A 322 12.55 -19.21 -38.46
C GLY A 322 12.92 -17.82 -37.93
N LYS A 323 11.94 -17.02 -37.50
CA LYS A 323 12.12 -15.64 -37.01
C LYS A 323 11.47 -15.47 -35.64
N SER A 324 11.85 -14.43 -34.91
CA SER A 324 11.19 -14.02 -33.66
C SER A 324 9.73 -13.61 -33.88
N LEU A 325 8.97 -13.59 -32.78
CA LEU A 325 7.55 -13.26 -32.78
C LEU A 325 7.30 -11.83 -33.26
N PHE A 326 8.13 -10.86 -32.84
CA PHE A 326 7.96 -9.46 -33.23
C PHE A 326 8.13 -9.28 -34.75
N ILE A 327 9.18 -9.85 -35.33
CA ILE A 327 9.44 -9.78 -36.77
C ILE A 327 8.31 -10.48 -37.56
N SER A 328 7.65 -11.44 -36.94
CA SER A 328 6.54 -12.19 -37.52
C SER A 328 5.18 -11.48 -37.46
N LEU A 329 5.07 -10.32 -36.81
CA LEU A 329 3.84 -9.51 -36.73
C LEU A 329 3.30 -9.07 -38.09
N GLY A 330 4.15 -8.96 -39.12
CA GLY A 330 3.74 -8.68 -40.50
C GLY A 330 3.11 -9.88 -41.24
N GLY A 331 2.78 -10.96 -40.54
CA GLY A 331 2.14 -12.16 -41.09
C GLY A 331 0.67 -11.97 -41.49
N ARG A 332 0.09 -13.00 -42.13
CA ARG A 332 -1.36 -13.09 -42.36
C ARG A 332 -2.01 -13.75 -41.15
N PHE A 333 -3.08 -13.15 -40.65
CA PHE A 333 -3.87 -13.67 -39.54
C PHE A 333 -5.29 -14.01 -40.00
N SER A 334 -5.92 -14.95 -39.30
CA SER A 334 -7.27 -15.44 -39.62
C SER A 334 -8.35 -14.35 -39.56
N ARG A 335 -8.15 -13.32 -38.73
CA ARG A 335 -9.10 -12.22 -38.54
C ARG A 335 -8.49 -10.87 -38.94
N PRO A 336 -9.19 -10.02 -39.71
CA PRO A 336 -8.67 -8.72 -40.15
C PRO A 336 -8.25 -7.79 -39.00
N TYR A 337 -8.97 -7.80 -37.88
CA TYR A 337 -8.63 -6.94 -36.74
C TYR A 337 -7.29 -7.33 -36.09
N MET A 338 -6.91 -8.62 -36.13
CA MET A 338 -5.65 -9.11 -35.58
C MET A 338 -4.48 -8.53 -36.37
N ALA A 339 -4.55 -8.59 -37.70
CA ALA A 339 -3.52 -8.01 -38.58
C ALA A 339 -3.40 -6.50 -38.38
N ARG A 340 -4.52 -5.78 -38.26
CA ARG A 340 -4.51 -4.34 -37.98
C ARG A 340 -3.85 -4.02 -36.63
N SER A 341 -4.26 -4.71 -35.57
CA SER A 341 -3.76 -4.47 -34.21
C SER A 341 -2.28 -4.85 -34.07
N ALA A 342 -1.86 -5.95 -34.70
CA ALA A 342 -0.47 -6.37 -34.80
C ALA A 342 0.38 -5.32 -35.54
N GLY A 343 -0.10 -4.81 -36.67
CA GLY A 343 0.57 -3.75 -37.42
C GLY A 343 0.67 -2.42 -36.65
N LEU A 344 -0.36 -2.04 -35.90
CA LEU A 344 -0.32 -0.86 -35.02
C LEU A 344 0.71 -1.03 -33.89
N PHE A 345 0.75 -2.21 -33.27
CA PHE A 345 1.74 -2.52 -32.24
C PHE A 345 3.17 -2.53 -32.79
N GLN A 346 3.38 -3.13 -33.97
CA GLN A 346 4.67 -3.14 -34.65
C GLN A 346 5.15 -1.70 -34.94
N LYS A 347 4.26 -0.86 -35.50
CA LYS A 347 4.55 0.56 -35.75
C LYS A 347 4.87 1.33 -34.47
N LEU A 348 4.14 1.07 -33.38
CA LEU A 348 4.39 1.69 -32.08
C LEU A 348 5.81 1.37 -31.58
N ILE A 349 6.20 0.09 -31.54
CA ILE A 349 7.51 -0.32 -31.04
C ILE A 349 8.63 0.20 -31.95
N MET A 350 8.46 0.15 -33.27
CA MET A 350 9.45 0.72 -34.19
C MET A 350 9.57 2.25 -34.04
N GLY A 351 8.45 2.95 -33.82
CA GLY A 351 8.46 4.39 -33.54
C GLY A 351 9.17 4.73 -32.24
N LEU A 352 8.92 3.97 -31.17
CA LEU A 352 9.62 4.11 -29.90
C LEU A 352 11.12 3.79 -30.02
N ARG A 353 11.49 2.82 -30.87
CA ARG A 353 12.89 2.45 -31.14
C ARG A 353 13.64 3.51 -31.93
N TYR A 354 12.96 4.25 -32.81
CA TYR A 354 13.57 5.37 -33.53
C TYR A 354 14.02 6.50 -32.59
N ASP A 355 13.39 6.62 -31.42
CA ASP A 355 13.73 7.60 -30.39
C ASP A 355 14.84 7.11 -29.42
N TYR A 356 15.68 6.15 -29.82
CA TYR A 356 16.71 5.52 -28.97
C TYR A 356 17.69 6.50 -28.32
N GLU A 357 17.93 7.65 -28.96
CA GLU A 357 18.91 8.65 -28.53
C GLU A 357 18.37 9.59 -27.43
N LYS A 358 17.09 9.49 -27.06
CA LYS A 358 16.51 10.30 -25.99
C LYS A 358 16.81 9.71 -24.62
N LYS A 359 16.77 10.57 -23.60
CA LYS A 359 16.93 10.15 -22.20
C LYS A 359 15.88 9.10 -21.85
N LEU A 360 16.28 8.08 -21.10
CA LEU A 360 15.40 6.96 -20.72
C LEU A 360 14.11 7.36 -19.98
N PRO A 361 14.10 8.36 -19.07
CA PRO A 361 12.86 8.84 -18.46
C PRO A 361 11.86 9.40 -19.48
N ASP A 362 12.35 10.08 -20.53
CA ASP A 362 11.50 10.62 -21.60
C ASP A 362 10.91 9.49 -22.45
N LEU A 363 11.70 8.45 -22.73
CA LEU A 363 11.23 7.25 -23.41
C LEU A 363 10.15 6.54 -22.60
N LEU A 364 10.33 6.38 -21.28
CA LEU A 364 9.31 5.84 -20.39
C LEU A 364 8.02 6.68 -20.42
N GLY A 365 8.15 8.01 -20.33
CA GLY A 365 7.02 8.93 -20.44
C GLY A 365 6.29 8.85 -21.80
N ARG A 366 7.02 8.59 -22.90
CA ARG A 366 6.43 8.34 -24.22
C ARG A 366 5.70 7.02 -24.27
N ILE A 367 6.27 5.92 -23.75
CA ILE A 367 5.60 4.62 -23.65
C ILE A 367 4.27 4.80 -22.91
N ARG A 368 4.31 5.36 -21.69
CA ARG A 368 3.13 5.59 -20.84
C ARG A 368 2.03 6.36 -21.58
N ARG A 369 2.40 7.42 -22.29
CA ARG A 369 1.47 8.28 -23.04
C ARG A 369 0.89 7.61 -24.29
N LEU A 370 1.75 7.06 -25.15
CA LEU A 370 1.34 6.49 -26.44
C LEU A 370 0.51 5.21 -26.29
N THR A 371 0.70 4.47 -25.18
CA THR A 371 -0.11 3.30 -24.88
C THR A 371 -1.27 3.59 -23.95
N GLU A 372 -1.40 4.82 -23.43
CA GLU A 372 -2.33 5.16 -22.34
C GLU A 372 -2.17 4.21 -21.13
N TYR A 373 -0.92 3.87 -20.80
CA TYR A 373 -0.61 2.84 -19.80
C TYR A 373 -1.13 3.19 -18.43
N ASP A 374 -0.98 4.46 -18.02
CA ASP A 374 -1.40 4.97 -16.71
C ASP A 374 -2.90 4.74 -16.49
N ARG A 375 -3.72 5.07 -17.49
CA ARG A 375 -5.17 4.81 -17.47
C ARG A 375 -5.46 3.31 -17.39
N TYR A 376 -4.73 2.50 -18.16
CA TYR A 376 -4.89 1.04 -18.16
C TYR A 376 -4.59 0.41 -16.78
N ILE A 377 -3.49 0.80 -16.13
CA ILE A 377 -3.13 0.23 -14.82
C ILE A 377 -4.04 0.72 -13.71
N CYS A 378 -4.56 1.95 -13.83
CA CYS A 378 -5.65 2.47 -13.00
C CYS A 378 -7.01 1.85 -13.33
N ARG A 379 -7.07 0.90 -14.28
CA ARG A 379 -8.28 0.16 -14.67
C ARG A 379 -9.41 1.06 -15.15
N ASP A 380 -9.05 2.13 -15.83
CA ASP A 380 -9.94 3.19 -16.35
C ASP A 380 -10.54 4.10 -15.27
N GLU A 381 -9.98 4.11 -14.06
CA GLU A 381 -10.23 5.13 -13.03
C GLU A 381 -9.39 6.39 -13.30
N GLU A 382 -9.75 7.52 -12.69
CA GLU A 382 -8.99 8.76 -12.72
C GLU A 382 -7.55 8.50 -12.27
N VAL A 383 -6.61 8.94 -13.11
CA VAL A 383 -5.19 8.81 -12.84
C VAL A 383 -4.81 9.85 -11.80
N THR A 384 -4.81 9.44 -10.54
CA THR A 384 -4.39 10.30 -9.43
C THR A 384 -2.88 10.17 -9.19
N PRO A 385 -2.17 11.26 -8.84
CA PRO A 385 -0.75 11.21 -8.45
C PRO A 385 -0.47 10.30 -7.25
N ASP A 386 -1.47 10.08 -6.40
CA ASP A 386 -1.40 9.26 -5.19
C ASP A 386 -1.59 7.76 -5.45
N ASP A 387 -1.93 7.35 -6.68
CA ASP A 387 -2.09 5.95 -6.99
C ASP A 387 -0.73 5.24 -6.88
N SER A 388 -0.66 4.22 -6.01
CA SER A 388 0.58 3.46 -5.78
C SER A 388 1.24 2.94 -7.04
N ARG A 389 0.47 2.56 -8.08
CA ARG A 389 1.00 2.07 -9.36
C ARG A 389 1.64 3.20 -10.15
N ILE A 390 1.04 4.39 -10.12
CA ILE A 390 1.57 5.61 -10.74
C ILE A 390 2.82 6.08 -10.01
N GLN A 391 2.81 6.07 -8.68
CA GLN A 391 4.01 6.37 -7.88
C GLN A 391 5.16 5.42 -8.22
N ASN A 392 4.90 4.12 -8.38
CA ASN A 392 5.92 3.15 -8.81
C ASN A 392 6.51 3.50 -10.19
N LEU A 393 5.67 3.89 -11.15
CA LEU A 393 6.15 4.31 -12.48
C LEU A 393 6.96 5.61 -12.43
N ASN A 394 6.61 6.54 -11.54
CA ASN A 394 7.38 7.76 -11.33
C ASN A 394 8.74 7.45 -10.71
N GLU A 395 8.80 6.54 -9.73
CA GLU A 395 10.07 6.04 -9.17
C GLU A 395 10.92 5.30 -10.20
N LEU A 396 10.29 4.58 -11.14
CA LEU A 396 11.02 3.96 -12.26
C LEU A 396 11.64 5.03 -13.17
N ALA A 397 10.95 6.15 -13.42
CA ALA A 397 11.51 7.26 -14.19
C ALA A 397 12.74 7.87 -13.49
N VAL A 398 12.69 8.02 -12.16
CA VAL A 398 13.84 8.47 -11.35
C VAL A 398 14.99 7.46 -11.45
N ALA A 399 14.72 6.16 -11.34
CA ALA A 399 15.74 5.12 -11.48
C ALA A 399 16.41 5.14 -12.86
N LEU A 400 15.61 5.29 -13.94
CA LEU A 400 16.09 5.35 -15.32
C LEU A 400 16.95 6.58 -15.59
N ALA A 401 16.77 7.68 -14.86
CA ALA A 401 17.58 8.89 -15.03
C ALA A 401 19.07 8.68 -14.72
N ARG A 402 19.42 7.58 -14.04
CA ARG A 402 20.79 7.19 -13.68
C ARG A 402 21.54 6.46 -14.80
N PHE A 403 20.84 6.04 -15.86
CA PHE A 403 21.39 5.24 -16.94
C PHE A 403 21.30 6.01 -18.26
N GLU A 404 22.37 5.98 -19.03
CA GLU A 404 22.40 6.62 -20.35
C GLU A 404 21.73 5.74 -21.40
N ARG A 405 21.90 4.41 -21.29
CA ARG A 405 21.41 3.45 -22.28
C ARG A 405 20.50 2.40 -21.68
N ILE A 406 19.61 1.84 -22.51
CA ILE A 406 18.69 0.78 -22.10
C ILE A 406 19.47 -0.46 -21.66
N GLU A 407 20.58 -0.80 -22.34
CA GLU A 407 21.36 -1.99 -22.01
C GLU A 407 21.91 -1.96 -20.59
N ASP A 408 22.41 -0.81 -20.15
CA ASP A 408 22.99 -0.62 -18.82
C ASP A 408 21.93 -0.84 -17.74
N PHE A 409 20.73 -0.30 -17.97
CA PHE A 409 19.59 -0.48 -17.06
C PHE A 409 19.12 -1.94 -17.03
N LEU A 410 18.99 -2.59 -18.19
CA LEU A 410 18.55 -3.99 -18.26
C LEU A 410 19.56 -4.92 -17.57
N PHE A 411 20.86 -4.68 -17.80
CA PHE A 411 21.92 -5.41 -17.12
C PHE A 411 21.86 -5.22 -15.60
N TYR A 412 21.62 -4.00 -15.13
CA TYR A 412 21.41 -3.72 -13.71
C TYR A 412 20.22 -4.54 -13.15
N VAL A 413 19.05 -4.48 -13.79
CA VAL A 413 17.84 -5.22 -13.35
C VAL A 413 18.09 -6.73 -13.29
N ASP A 414 18.80 -7.29 -14.27
CA ASP A 414 19.11 -8.72 -14.29
C ASP A 414 20.07 -9.10 -13.15
N GLN A 415 21.05 -8.25 -12.83
CA GLN A 415 21.89 -8.44 -11.63
C GLN A 415 21.10 -8.39 -10.33
N VAL A 416 20.14 -7.45 -10.21
CA VAL A 416 19.26 -7.37 -9.03
C VAL A 416 18.52 -8.69 -8.84
N LYS A 417 17.91 -9.21 -9.90
CA LYS A 417 17.14 -10.45 -9.87
C LYS A 417 18.00 -11.68 -9.55
N ALA A 418 19.21 -11.75 -10.09
CA ALA A 418 20.13 -12.83 -9.80
C ALA A 418 20.49 -12.86 -8.30
N ARG A 419 20.84 -11.71 -7.72
CA ARG A 419 21.19 -11.61 -6.29
C ARG A 419 20.03 -11.94 -5.36
N MET A 420 18.81 -11.50 -5.70
CA MET A 420 17.63 -11.86 -4.90
C MET A 420 17.40 -13.38 -4.83
N ARG A 421 17.72 -14.12 -5.90
CA ARG A 421 17.61 -15.58 -5.92
C ARG A 421 18.68 -16.28 -5.07
N GLU A 422 19.87 -15.68 -4.97
CA GLU A 422 20.98 -16.21 -4.17
C GLU A 422 20.83 -15.94 -2.66
N THR A 423 20.08 -14.88 -2.29
CA THR A 423 19.91 -14.47 -0.89
C THR A 423 18.94 -15.40 -0.16
N THR A 424 19.45 -16.54 0.29
CA THR A 424 18.74 -17.57 1.07
C THR A 424 18.99 -17.46 2.57
N THR A 425 19.65 -16.37 3.01
CA THR A 425 19.97 -16.17 4.43
C THR A 425 18.74 -15.70 5.21
N ASP A 426 18.52 -16.28 6.38
CA ASP A 426 17.51 -15.79 7.32
C ASP A 426 17.92 -14.45 7.96
N ASP A 427 19.22 -14.16 8.01
CA ASP A 427 19.74 -12.88 8.48
C ASP A 427 19.68 -11.81 7.38
N ARG A 428 18.63 -10.98 7.39
CA ARG A 428 18.36 -9.95 6.40
C ARG A 428 17.52 -8.81 6.96
N VAL A 429 17.69 -7.61 6.41
CA VAL A 429 16.95 -6.41 6.82
C VAL A 429 15.51 -6.48 6.34
N ASN A 430 14.56 -6.09 7.19
CA ASN A 430 13.15 -6.07 6.84
C ASN A 430 12.73 -4.68 6.33
N LEU A 431 12.34 -4.59 5.06
CA LEU A 431 11.75 -3.40 4.45
C LEU A 431 10.23 -3.57 4.41
N MET A 432 9.46 -2.63 4.97
CA MET A 432 8.01 -2.73 4.95
C MET A 432 7.30 -1.41 5.15
N THR A 433 6.00 -1.38 4.86
CA THR A 433 5.18 -0.22 5.19
C THR A 433 4.87 -0.18 6.69
N LEU A 434 4.61 1.01 7.21
CA LEU A 434 4.13 1.22 8.59
C LEU A 434 2.92 0.34 8.95
N HIS A 435 1.97 0.21 8.02
CA HIS A 435 0.79 -0.64 8.23
C HIS A 435 1.12 -2.13 8.39
N LYS A 436 2.21 -2.60 7.77
CA LYS A 436 2.65 -4.00 7.83
C LYS A 436 3.54 -4.28 9.04
N SER A 437 4.04 -3.25 9.71
CA SER A 437 4.85 -3.41 10.92
C SER A 437 4.01 -3.54 12.20
N LYS A 438 2.70 -3.25 12.16
CA LYS A 438 1.79 -3.43 13.30
C LYS A 438 1.88 -4.88 13.81
N GLY A 439 2.10 -5.02 15.11
CA GLY A 439 2.30 -6.32 15.78
C GLY A 439 3.74 -6.86 15.77
N LEU A 440 4.65 -6.25 14.99
CA LEU A 440 6.07 -6.64 14.95
C LEU A 440 6.92 -5.77 15.91
N GLU A 441 8.17 -6.17 16.13
CA GLU A 441 9.16 -5.44 16.92
C GLU A 441 10.58 -5.76 16.45
N PHE A 442 11.47 -4.76 16.50
CA PHE A 442 12.85 -4.86 16.04
C PHE A 442 13.79 -4.12 16.99
N ALA A 443 15.02 -4.61 17.16
CA ALA A 443 16.02 -3.93 17.97
C ALA A 443 16.29 -2.51 17.44
N VAL A 444 16.38 -2.38 16.12
CA VAL A 444 16.62 -1.11 15.44
C VAL A 444 15.56 -0.86 14.37
N VAL A 445 14.99 0.34 14.38
CA VAL A 445 14.05 0.79 13.34
C VAL A 445 14.54 2.09 12.72
N PHE A 446 14.50 2.13 11.39
CA PHE A 446 14.60 3.35 10.59
C PHE A 446 13.22 3.69 10.05
N LEU A 447 12.74 4.91 10.29
CA LEU A 447 11.52 5.44 9.70
C LEU A 447 11.91 6.44 8.61
N ALA A 448 11.74 6.03 7.35
CA ALA A 448 12.17 6.79 6.18
C ALA A 448 11.07 7.66 5.58
N GLY A 449 11.48 8.78 4.98
CA GLY A 449 10.58 9.73 4.34
C GLY A 449 9.67 10.48 5.31
N CYS A 450 10.19 10.91 6.45
CA CYS A 450 9.50 11.79 7.41
C CYS A 450 9.41 13.24 6.90
N CYS A 451 8.83 13.46 5.72
CA CYS A 451 8.55 14.77 5.16
C CYS A 451 7.05 14.95 4.85
N GLN A 452 6.61 16.21 4.81
CA GLN A 452 5.22 16.57 4.50
C GLN A 452 4.83 16.04 3.12
N GLY A 453 3.67 15.39 3.00
CA GLY A 453 3.20 14.77 1.76
C GLY A 453 3.57 13.30 1.64
N LEU A 454 4.62 12.83 2.34
CA LEU A 454 4.91 11.41 2.52
C LEU A 454 4.38 10.89 3.85
N LEU A 455 4.82 11.46 4.97
CA LEU A 455 4.35 11.10 6.32
C LEU A 455 4.26 12.36 7.18
N PRO A 456 3.10 13.00 7.33
CA PRO A 456 1.77 12.55 6.87
C PRO A 456 1.63 12.53 5.34
N HIS A 457 0.86 11.57 4.84
CA HIS A 457 0.54 11.48 3.41
C HIS A 457 -0.28 12.69 2.94
N GLN A 458 -0.06 13.14 1.69
CA GLN A 458 -0.70 14.33 1.12
C GLN A 458 -2.23 14.35 1.28
N ARG A 459 -2.90 13.23 1.03
CA ARG A 459 -4.36 13.09 1.24
C ARG A 459 -4.86 13.45 2.64
N SER A 460 -4.07 13.17 3.69
CA SER A 460 -4.45 13.52 5.06
C SER A 460 -4.22 15.01 5.35
N LEU A 461 -3.31 15.66 4.64
CA LEU A 461 -3.14 17.11 4.69
C LEU A 461 -4.28 17.84 3.96
N ASP A 462 -4.78 17.27 2.87
CA ASP A 462 -5.85 17.84 2.02
C ASP A 462 -7.26 17.55 2.56
N GLY A 463 -7.44 17.62 3.89
CA GLY A 463 -8.72 17.42 4.56
C GLY A 463 -9.06 15.98 4.96
N GLY A 464 -8.07 15.07 4.93
CA GLY A 464 -8.21 13.72 5.48
C GLY A 464 -7.93 13.63 6.99
N ASP A 465 -7.84 12.40 7.51
CA ASP A 465 -7.59 12.15 8.94
C ASP A 465 -6.08 12.25 9.25
N LEU A 466 -5.68 13.39 9.80
CA LEU A 466 -4.32 13.61 10.26
C LEU A 466 -3.99 12.83 11.55
N GLU A 467 -4.97 12.60 12.41
CA GLU A 467 -4.78 11.84 13.65
C GLU A 467 -4.48 10.36 13.35
N GLU A 468 -5.09 9.79 12.30
CA GLU A 468 -4.76 8.43 11.82
C GLU A 468 -3.32 8.35 11.33
N GLU A 469 -2.84 9.32 10.54
CA GLU A 469 -1.43 9.35 10.11
C GLU A 469 -0.48 9.52 11.30
N ARG A 470 -0.90 10.24 12.34
CA ARG A 470 -0.13 10.36 13.57
C ARG A 470 -0.08 9.05 14.37
N ARG A 471 -1.21 8.33 14.48
CA ARG A 471 -1.27 6.96 15.04
C ARG A 471 -0.36 6.02 14.26
N LEU A 472 -0.34 6.15 12.93
CA LEU A 472 0.53 5.36 12.06
C LEU A 472 2.01 5.63 12.31
N CYS A 473 2.40 6.90 12.47
CA CYS A 473 3.76 7.27 12.84
C CYS A 473 4.12 6.75 14.25
N TYR A 474 3.22 6.91 15.23
CA TYR A 474 3.37 6.35 16.59
C TYR A 474 3.58 4.82 16.57
N VAL A 475 2.78 4.08 15.79
CA VAL A 475 2.95 2.63 15.61
C VAL A 475 4.37 2.33 15.10
N GLY A 476 4.83 3.06 14.08
CA GLY A 476 6.18 2.93 13.52
C GLY A 476 7.29 3.14 14.55
N MET A 477 7.21 4.22 15.32
CA MET A 477 8.18 4.54 16.38
C MET A 477 8.22 3.45 17.46
N THR A 478 7.05 2.96 17.88
CA THR A 478 6.92 1.93 18.93
C THR A 478 7.23 0.50 18.46
N ARG A 479 7.65 0.31 17.20
CA ARG A 479 8.24 -0.97 16.76
C ARG A 479 9.70 -1.10 17.19
N ALA A 480 10.36 0.01 17.52
CA ALA A 480 11.76 0.03 17.94
C ALA A 480 11.90 -0.38 19.41
N MET A 481 12.77 -1.35 19.68
CA MET A 481 13.10 -1.79 21.04
C MET A 481 14.24 -0.93 21.62
N GLU A 482 15.34 -0.76 20.89
CA GLU A 482 16.57 -0.16 21.43
C GLU A 482 16.95 1.16 20.75
N ARG A 483 16.85 1.23 19.42
CA ARG A 483 17.26 2.41 18.63
C ARG A 483 16.21 2.76 17.58
N LEU A 484 15.92 4.05 17.49
CA LEU A 484 15.01 4.61 16.49
C LEU A 484 15.73 5.73 15.73
N TYR A 485 15.68 5.64 14.41
CA TYR A 485 16.16 6.65 13.48
C TYR A 485 14.97 7.19 12.70
N LEU A 486 14.82 8.51 12.65
CA LEU A 486 13.91 9.19 11.73
C LEU A 486 14.75 9.76 10.60
N SER A 487 14.32 9.63 9.35
CA SER A 487 15.01 10.25 8.23
C SER A 487 14.07 10.97 7.29
N TYR A 488 14.56 12.01 6.63
CA TYR A 488 13.80 12.73 5.62
C TYR A 488 14.71 13.25 4.50
N PRO A 489 14.23 13.22 3.25
CA PRO A 489 14.89 13.91 2.15
C PRO A 489 14.36 15.35 2.03
N LYS A 490 15.23 16.30 1.71
CA LYS A 490 14.89 17.72 1.44
C LYS A 490 14.14 17.88 0.13
N THR A 491 14.30 16.94 -0.80
CA THR A 491 13.58 16.89 -2.07
C THR A 491 12.99 15.51 -2.32
N TYR A 492 11.84 15.44 -2.99
CA TYR A 492 11.21 14.20 -3.43
C TYR A 492 10.62 14.40 -4.81
N GLN A 493 10.98 13.54 -5.77
CA GLN A 493 10.56 13.64 -7.18
C GLN A 493 10.80 15.04 -7.78
N GLY A 494 11.93 15.66 -7.43
CA GLY A 494 12.34 16.98 -7.92
C GLY A 494 11.63 18.17 -7.26
N LYS A 495 10.79 17.93 -6.25
CA LYS A 495 10.11 18.99 -5.49
C LYS A 495 10.73 19.13 -4.10
N PRO A 496 10.92 20.36 -3.59
CA PRO A 496 11.28 20.57 -2.18
C PRO A 496 10.20 20.03 -1.25
N MET A 497 10.61 19.36 -0.18
CA MET A 497 9.73 18.76 0.81
C MET A 497 10.03 19.32 2.19
N PRO A 498 9.06 19.96 2.87
CA PRO A 498 9.22 20.36 4.26
C PRO A 498 9.37 19.13 5.17
N VAL A 499 10.10 19.27 6.27
CA VAL A 499 10.17 18.25 7.32
C VAL A 499 8.77 17.96 7.86
N SER A 500 8.47 16.70 8.13
CA SER A 500 7.19 16.31 8.71
C SER A 500 6.96 17.01 10.04
N GLN A 501 5.75 17.55 10.23
CA GLN A 501 5.34 18.07 11.53
C GLN A 501 5.45 17.03 12.64
N PHE A 502 5.32 15.73 12.33
CA PHE A 502 5.46 14.65 13.31
C PHE A 502 6.88 14.56 13.89
N VAL A 503 7.90 14.98 13.14
CA VAL A 503 9.28 15.06 13.67
C VAL A 503 9.36 16.14 14.75
N GLY A 504 8.79 17.32 14.50
CA GLY A 504 8.75 18.42 15.49
C GLY A 504 7.88 18.10 16.71
N GLU A 505 6.75 17.42 16.51
CA GLU A 505 5.88 16.96 17.59
C GLU A 505 6.55 15.88 18.47
N ALA A 506 7.32 14.96 17.86
CA ALA A 506 8.03 13.89 18.57
C ALA A 506 9.33 14.38 19.24
N LEU A 507 10.03 15.34 18.63
CA LEU A 507 11.34 15.84 19.04
C LEU A 507 11.32 17.38 19.21
N PRO A 508 10.55 17.93 20.16
CA PRO A 508 10.56 19.36 20.43
C PRO A 508 11.98 19.79 20.86
N GLU A 509 12.45 20.87 20.25
CA GLU A 509 13.85 21.29 20.17
C GLU A 509 14.71 21.06 21.43
N SER A 510 15.67 20.15 21.27
CA SER A 510 17.03 20.27 21.83
C SER A 510 18.00 19.61 20.84
N ALA A 511 18.00 20.12 19.61
CA ALA A 511 18.93 19.70 18.55
C ALA A 511 19.26 20.89 17.63
N GLU A 512 19.70 22.00 18.21
CA GLU A 512 20.59 22.90 17.48
C GLU A 512 21.87 22.11 17.13
N GLY A 513 22.11 21.99 15.83
CA GLY A 513 23.36 21.67 15.16
C GLY A 513 24.42 20.88 15.92
N HIS A 514 24.57 19.60 15.58
CA HIS A 514 25.92 19.07 15.36
C HIS A 514 26.43 19.57 14.00
N GLU A 515 26.60 20.89 13.87
CA GLU A 515 27.49 21.44 12.85
C GLU A 515 28.91 20.97 13.18
N GLY A 516 29.48 20.19 12.25
CA GLY A 516 30.91 19.93 12.09
C GLY A 516 31.77 19.92 13.35
N ARG A 517 32.08 18.71 13.86
CA ARG A 517 33.41 18.48 14.43
C ARG A 517 34.45 18.74 13.33
N LYS A 518 34.88 20.00 13.20
CA LYS A 518 36.13 20.35 12.55
C LYS A 518 37.24 19.64 13.32
N THR A 519 37.87 18.69 12.66
CA THR A 519 39.19 18.18 13.00
C THR A 519 40.15 19.36 13.12
N GLY A 520 40.66 19.59 14.33
CA GLY A 520 41.97 20.19 14.54
C GLY A 520 43.05 19.11 14.52
#